data_AF-A0A661W4L4-F1
#
_entry.id   AF-A0A661W4L4-F1
#
_cell.length_a   1.000
_cell.length_b   1.000
_cell.length_c   1.000
_cell.angle_alpha   90.00
_cell.angle_beta   90.00
_cell.angle_gamma   90.00
#
_symmetry.space_group_name_H-M   'P 1'
#
loop_
_entity.id
_entity.type
_entity.pdbx_description
1 polymer ?
#
loop_
_entity_poly.entity_id
_entity_poly.type
_entity_poly.pdbx_seq_one_letter_code
_entity_poly.pdbx_strand_id
1 'polypeptide(L)'
;MLRKILVPSFLCLILLFPTNVFAQLSAPPELDKPPQHVVRAGETLFSIAQRYGTDVAALARLNNLSDPRHIYVGQQLYLASEPIDVDLHTWNTYRLRMGESLSLLARRGGLTEETCAEVNGILNPGELLVGQSLLLPPEAMPVTLAVAPAQETPLLAALRHNVPSWELLRLNPQSFYTGVGVLLPGAGPSSSLPYPLVSVDLTPQPVLRGQTAIVALETVAPATCEVHYLERTEPCYVQDPTHLFALVGLSPMLDPGTYTVNLRVRSEGSELAFDLPLVVSPGRFGYEIINVTGGLQRLMDPTLLRAEADKVDATARVRTPQRYWQLPLSYPVQAAISSYFGTRRSYGGAYNSYHAGMDFRACTGTPVRVPAGGVVVLADPLVVRGNAIMIDHGWGLVTGYWHLSKINVAVGDVVTRGEVIGRVGNTGLSTGSHLHWQTWVNGTPVNPLQWVEAFYPFPIPLVPPAPVAEQYDHGHE
;
A
#
# COMPACT_ATOMS: atom_id res chain seq x y z
N MET A 1 64.10 -86.57 13.76
CA MET A 1 63.29 -86.85 12.57
C MET A 1 62.78 -85.54 12.00
N LEU A 2 63.38 -85.07 10.90
CA LEU A 2 62.91 -83.91 10.15
C LEU A 2 61.63 -84.29 9.38
N ARG A 3 60.55 -83.52 9.54
CA ARG A 3 59.52 -83.39 8.51
C ARG A 3 58.93 -81.98 8.53
N LYS A 4 59.28 -81.24 7.48
CA LYS A 4 58.71 -79.97 7.04
C LYS A 4 57.24 -80.18 6.66
N ILE A 5 56.35 -79.27 7.04
CA ILE A 5 55.06 -79.08 6.36
C ILE A 5 54.92 -77.60 6.03
N LEU A 6 54.68 -77.36 4.75
CA LEU A 6 54.58 -76.08 4.07
C LEU A 6 53.36 -75.28 4.57
N VAL A 7 53.57 -73.97 4.74
CA VAL A 7 52.52 -72.95 4.69
C VAL A 7 52.55 -72.34 3.28
N PRO A 8 51.44 -72.32 2.52
CA PRO A 8 51.37 -71.49 1.33
C PRO A 8 50.84 -70.11 1.74
N SER A 9 51.74 -69.12 1.76
CA SER A 9 51.37 -67.70 1.81
C SER A 9 50.72 -67.31 0.48
N PHE A 10 49.41 -67.07 0.48
CA PHE A 10 48.74 -66.40 -0.63
C PHE A 10 49.00 -64.89 -0.52
N LEU A 11 49.88 -64.41 -1.40
CA LEU A 11 50.17 -63.01 -1.66
C LEU A 11 48.96 -62.39 -2.38
N CYS A 12 48.07 -61.71 -1.66
CA CYS A 12 47.00 -60.92 -2.27
C CYS A 12 47.52 -59.49 -2.51
N LEU A 13 47.95 -59.24 -3.74
CA LEU A 13 48.38 -57.95 -4.25
C LEU A 13 47.15 -57.05 -4.41
N ILE A 14 46.82 -56.22 -3.42
CA ILE A 14 45.78 -55.19 -3.56
C ILE A 14 46.37 -54.07 -4.43
N LEU A 15 46.03 -54.09 -5.71
CA LEU A 15 46.20 -52.97 -6.63
C LEU A 15 45.28 -51.83 -6.18
N LEU A 16 45.84 -50.86 -5.46
CA LEU A 16 45.24 -49.55 -5.24
C LEU A 16 45.19 -48.81 -6.57
N PHE A 17 44.09 -48.94 -7.32
CA PHE A 17 43.77 -47.99 -8.37
C PHE A 17 43.37 -46.66 -7.71
N PRO A 18 44.06 -45.53 -7.97
CA PRO A 18 43.55 -44.24 -7.57
C PRO A 18 42.30 -43.99 -8.39
N THR A 19 41.14 -44.10 -7.77
CA THR A 19 39.91 -43.56 -8.35
C THR A 19 40.04 -42.04 -8.32
N ASN A 20 40.53 -41.49 -9.42
CA ASN A 20 40.35 -40.08 -9.72
C ASN A 20 38.84 -39.86 -9.84
N VAL A 21 38.21 -39.45 -8.74
CA VAL A 21 36.89 -38.83 -8.76
C VAL A 21 37.12 -37.49 -9.45
N PHE A 22 37.01 -37.49 -10.78
CA PHE A 22 36.65 -36.27 -11.47
C PHE A 22 35.27 -35.93 -10.97
N ALA A 23 35.19 -34.99 -10.03
CA ALA A 23 33.98 -34.24 -9.80
C ALA A 23 33.59 -33.71 -11.17
N GLN A 24 32.54 -34.29 -11.74
CA GLN A 24 31.89 -33.75 -12.91
C GLN A 24 31.32 -32.42 -12.43
N LEU A 25 32.09 -31.34 -12.61
CA LEU A 25 31.62 -29.97 -12.43
C LEU A 25 30.36 -29.88 -13.28
N SER A 26 29.21 -29.97 -12.60
CA SER A 26 27.95 -29.57 -13.18
C SER A 26 28.20 -28.14 -13.64
N ALA A 27 27.98 -27.87 -14.92
CA ALA A 27 27.99 -26.50 -15.41
C ALA A 27 27.12 -25.65 -14.46
N PRO A 28 27.55 -24.42 -14.11
CA PRO A 28 26.72 -23.53 -13.32
C PRO A 28 25.33 -23.46 -13.99
N PRO A 29 24.23 -23.45 -13.22
CA PRO A 29 22.91 -23.26 -13.81
C PRO A 29 22.94 -22.00 -14.67
N GLU A 30 22.45 -22.12 -15.90
CA GLU A 30 22.44 -21.07 -16.92
C GLU A 30 21.59 -19.88 -16.41
N LEU A 31 22.20 -18.99 -15.64
CA LEU A 31 21.68 -17.67 -15.26
C LEU A 31 21.70 -16.82 -16.53
N ASP A 32 20.59 -16.78 -17.29
CA ASP A 32 20.23 -15.62 -18.15
C ASP A 32 18.95 -15.79 -19.00
N LYS A 33 18.01 -16.68 -18.65
CA LYS A 33 16.72 -16.73 -19.37
C LYS A 33 15.61 -16.15 -18.49
N PRO A 34 14.92 -15.06 -18.91
CA PRO A 34 13.78 -14.54 -18.18
C PRO A 34 12.75 -15.65 -18.00
N PRO A 35 12.06 -15.75 -16.85
CA PRO A 35 11.05 -16.77 -16.63
C PRO A 35 10.01 -16.72 -17.75
N GLN A 36 9.66 -17.87 -18.30
CA GLN A 36 8.75 -17.99 -19.42
C GLN A 36 7.42 -18.62 -18.99
N HIS A 37 6.34 -18.14 -19.59
CA HIS A 37 5.02 -18.74 -19.50
C HIS A 37 4.61 -19.35 -20.85
N VAL A 38 4.18 -20.61 -20.84
CA VAL A 38 3.62 -21.28 -22.02
C VAL A 38 2.10 -21.13 -22.01
N VAL A 39 1.58 -20.40 -23.01
CA VAL A 39 0.14 -20.11 -23.17
C VAL A 39 -0.65 -21.43 -23.26
N ARG A 40 -1.68 -21.57 -22.43
CA ARG A 40 -2.59 -22.72 -22.39
C ARG A 40 -3.92 -22.39 -23.07
N ALA A 41 -4.68 -23.44 -23.39
CA ALA A 41 -6.00 -23.29 -23.99
C ALA A 41 -6.93 -22.47 -23.08
N GLY A 42 -7.58 -21.45 -23.66
CA GLY A 42 -8.49 -20.54 -22.95
C GLY A 42 -7.81 -19.34 -22.28
N GLU A 43 -6.47 -19.25 -22.33
CA GLU A 43 -5.75 -18.08 -21.80
C GLU A 43 -5.72 -16.94 -22.82
N THR A 44 -5.80 -15.72 -22.29
CA THR A 44 -5.61 -14.47 -23.02
C THR A 44 -4.36 -13.78 -22.49
N LEU A 45 -3.78 -12.85 -23.25
CA LEU A 45 -2.65 -12.06 -22.74
C LEU A 45 -3.04 -11.29 -21.47
N PHE A 46 -4.32 -10.92 -21.38
CA PHE A 46 -4.95 -10.40 -20.18
C PHE A 46 -4.91 -11.37 -18.99
N SER A 47 -5.37 -12.62 -19.15
CA SER A 47 -5.36 -13.60 -18.05
C SER A 47 -3.95 -14.01 -17.61
N ILE A 48 -2.99 -13.93 -18.53
CA ILE A 48 -1.58 -14.24 -18.24
C ILE A 48 -0.91 -13.07 -17.51
N ALA A 49 -1.10 -11.83 -18.00
CA ALA A 49 -0.64 -10.64 -17.30
C ALA A 49 -1.23 -10.58 -15.87
N GLN A 50 -2.52 -10.91 -15.74
CA GLN A 50 -3.25 -11.10 -14.49
C GLN A 50 -2.61 -12.15 -13.57
N ARG A 51 -2.19 -13.31 -14.09
CA ARG A 51 -1.55 -14.37 -13.30
C ARG A 51 -0.20 -13.95 -12.71
N TYR A 52 0.57 -13.17 -13.47
CA TYR A 52 1.94 -12.81 -13.10
C TYR A 52 2.08 -11.38 -12.56
N GLY A 53 0.96 -10.71 -12.24
CA GLY A 53 0.96 -9.41 -11.59
C GLY A 53 1.54 -8.29 -12.45
N THR A 54 1.42 -8.38 -13.77
CA THR A 54 1.83 -7.35 -14.73
C THR A 54 0.59 -6.82 -15.49
N ASP A 55 0.76 -5.79 -16.31
CA ASP A 55 -0.30 -5.29 -17.19
C ASP A 55 -0.12 -5.77 -18.63
N VAL A 56 -1.21 -5.76 -19.40
CA VAL A 56 -1.24 -6.29 -20.77
C VAL A 56 -0.30 -5.53 -21.70
N ALA A 57 -0.16 -4.22 -21.50
CA ALA A 57 0.70 -3.39 -22.33
C ALA A 57 2.18 -3.66 -22.05
N ALA A 58 2.55 -3.80 -20.79
CA ALA A 58 3.89 -4.18 -20.35
C ALA A 58 4.27 -5.58 -20.84
N LEU A 59 3.37 -6.56 -20.68
CA LEU A 59 3.59 -7.93 -21.16
C LEU A 59 3.66 -8.01 -22.70
N ALA A 60 2.83 -7.24 -23.41
CA ALA A 60 2.86 -7.16 -24.87
C ALA A 60 4.15 -6.53 -25.39
N ARG A 61 4.59 -5.41 -24.79
CA ARG A 61 5.86 -4.76 -25.14
C ARG A 61 7.05 -5.68 -24.89
N LEU A 62 7.09 -6.36 -23.75
CA LEU A 62 8.18 -7.29 -23.40
C LEU A 62 8.32 -8.44 -24.41
N ASN A 63 7.20 -8.86 -25.02
CA ASN A 63 7.15 -9.97 -25.96
C ASN A 63 7.04 -9.54 -27.42
N ASN A 64 7.26 -8.26 -27.73
CA ASN A 64 7.14 -7.68 -29.08
C ASN A 64 5.83 -8.03 -29.80
N LEU A 65 4.72 -8.06 -29.06
CA LEU A 65 3.40 -8.37 -29.61
C LEU A 65 2.76 -7.12 -30.22
N SER A 66 2.54 -7.15 -31.54
CA SER A 66 1.93 -6.05 -32.30
C SER A 66 0.42 -5.91 -32.05
N ASP A 67 -0.26 -7.03 -31.78
CA ASP A 67 -1.66 -7.06 -31.33
C ASP A 67 -1.79 -7.96 -30.08
N PRO A 68 -2.04 -7.39 -28.89
CA PRO A 68 -2.21 -8.12 -27.63
C PRO A 68 -3.29 -9.20 -27.61
N ARG A 69 -4.19 -9.24 -28.61
CA ARG A 69 -5.27 -10.24 -28.73
C ARG A 69 -4.83 -11.49 -29.48
N HIS A 70 -3.71 -11.45 -30.19
CA HIS A 70 -3.21 -12.55 -30.99
C HIS A 70 -2.10 -13.30 -30.24
N ILE A 71 -2.52 -14.17 -29.32
CA ILE A 71 -1.66 -15.20 -28.74
C ILE A 71 -2.20 -16.60 -29.05
N TYR A 72 -1.34 -17.61 -29.09
CA TYR A 72 -1.71 -18.98 -29.42
C TYR A 72 -1.24 -19.99 -28.39
N VAL A 73 -1.98 -21.09 -28.24
CA VAL A 73 -1.63 -22.18 -27.33
C VAL A 73 -0.26 -22.73 -27.68
N GLY A 74 0.61 -22.88 -26.68
CA GLY A 74 2.00 -23.29 -26.84
C GLY A 74 2.98 -22.15 -27.08
N GLN A 75 2.52 -20.91 -27.28
CA GLN A 75 3.38 -19.73 -27.37
C GLN A 75 4.12 -19.50 -26.04
N GLN A 76 5.42 -19.23 -26.11
CA GLN A 76 6.22 -18.83 -24.96
C GLN A 76 6.21 -17.30 -24.82
N LEU A 77 5.83 -16.83 -23.64
CA LEU A 77 5.87 -15.43 -23.27
C LEU A 77 6.93 -15.23 -22.18
N TYR A 78 7.90 -14.37 -22.43
CA TYR A 78 8.83 -13.88 -21.43
C TYR A 78 8.08 -13.03 -20.40
N LEU A 79 8.37 -13.29 -19.13
CA LEU A 79 7.88 -12.53 -17.99
C LEU A 79 9.00 -11.63 -17.48
N ALA A 80 8.66 -10.45 -16.98
CA ALA A 80 9.63 -9.61 -16.31
C ALA A 80 10.02 -10.27 -14.99
N SER A 81 11.23 -10.82 -14.91
CA SER A 81 11.96 -10.97 -13.65
C SER A 81 12.94 -9.82 -13.56
N GLU A 82 12.69 -8.86 -12.67
CA GLU A 82 13.82 -8.17 -12.04
C GLU A 82 14.42 -9.21 -11.08
N PRO A 83 15.67 -9.67 -11.27
CA PRO A 83 16.36 -10.37 -10.19
C PRO A 83 16.50 -9.38 -9.05
N ILE A 84 15.81 -9.64 -7.94
CA ILE A 84 15.91 -8.81 -6.75
C ILE A 84 17.20 -9.24 -6.05
N ASP A 85 18.24 -8.41 -6.17
CA ASP A 85 19.42 -8.49 -5.31
C ASP A 85 19.02 -7.97 -3.92
N VAL A 86 18.45 -8.84 -3.09
CA VAL A 86 18.03 -8.51 -1.72
C VAL A 86 19.21 -8.74 -0.78
N ASP A 87 19.82 -7.66 -0.31
CA ASP A 87 20.79 -7.73 0.78
C ASP A 87 20.08 -8.07 2.10
N LEU A 88 20.07 -9.36 2.42
CA LEU A 88 19.44 -9.91 3.62
C LEU A 88 20.15 -9.52 4.93
N HIS A 89 21.35 -8.93 4.89
CA HIS A 89 22.09 -8.56 6.11
C HIS A 89 21.46 -7.42 6.90
N THR A 90 20.58 -6.64 6.25
CA THR A 90 19.87 -5.50 6.88
C THR A 90 18.51 -5.88 7.45
N TRP A 91 18.10 -7.13 7.30
CA TRP A 91 16.76 -7.60 7.63
C TRP A 91 16.64 -8.02 9.09
N ASN A 92 15.47 -7.76 9.67
CA ASN A 92 15.20 -8.05 11.08
C ASN A 92 14.16 -9.17 11.22
N THR A 93 14.32 -9.98 12.27
CA THR A 93 13.30 -10.98 12.64
C THR A 93 12.09 -10.29 13.27
N TYR A 94 10.94 -10.48 12.67
CA TYR A 94 9.65 -9.95 13.08
C TYR A 94 8.73 -11.09 13.53
N ARG A 95 8.03 -10.93 14.65
CA ARG A 95 7.00 -11.90 15.08
C ARG A 95 5.63 -11.46 14.60
N LEU A 96 5.02 -12.29 13.77
CA LEU A 96 3.70 -12.05 13.20
C LEU A 96 2.64 -11.87 14.28
N ARG A 97 1.85 -10.82 14.16
CA ARG A 97 0.74 -10.48 15.06
C ARG A 97 -0.59 -10.85 14.43
N MET A 98 -1.62 -10.89 15.25
CA MET A 98 -2.98 -11.20 14.80
C MET A 98 -3.50 -10.13 13.82
N GLY A 99 -3.97 -10.57 12.64
CA GLY A 99 -4.50 -9.69 11.59
C GLY A 99 -3.46 -9.23 10.54
N GLU A 100 -2.19 -9.56 10.74
CA GLU A 100 -1.13 -9.29 9.76
C GLU A 100 -1.04 -10.41 8.72
N SER A 101 -0.79 -10.06 7.46
CA SER A 101 -0.54 -11.00 6.37
C SER A 101 0.87 -10.87 5.83
N LEU A 102 1.35 -11.88 5.10
CA LEU A 102 2.67 -11.82 4.47
C LEU A 102 2.73 -10.70 3.42
N SER A 103 1.66 -10.55 2.65
CA SER A 103 1.44 -9.45 1.72
C SER A 103 1.53 -8.08 2.36
N LEU A 104 1.03 -7.92 3.59
CA LEU A 104 1.11 -6.68 4.34
C LEU A 104 2.57 -6.38 4.72
N LEU A 105 3.25 -7.35 5.32
CA LEU A 105 4.62 -7.22 5.80
C LEU A 105 5.63 -7.06 4.67
N ALA A 106 5.40 -7.73 3.54
CA ALA A 106 6.20 -7.56 2.33
C ALA A 106 6.11 -6.12 1.80
N ARG A 107 4.89 -5.56 1.76
CA ARG A 107 4.65 -4.20 1.28
C ARG A 107 5.33 -3.14 2.15
N ARG A 108 5.45 -3.35 3.47
CA ARG A 108 6.15 -2.44 4.41
C ARG A 108 7.62 -2.22 4.03
N GLY A 109 8.27 -3.24 3.47
CA GLY A 109 9.65 -3.16 2.99
C GLY A 109 9.77 -2.95 1.47
N GLY A 110 8.68 -2.60 0.78
CA GLY A 110 8.67 -2.41 -0.68
C GLY A 110 8.79 -3.71 -1.49
N LEU A 111 8.52 -4.88 -0.87
CA LEU A 111 8.63 -6.19 -1.50
C LEU A 111 7.28 -6.78 -1.91
N THR A 112 7.35 -7.85 -2.71
CA THR A 112 6.19 -8.68 -3.05
C THR A 112 5.94 -9.74 -1.99
N GLU A 113 4.68 -10.18 -1.83
CA GLU A 113 4.32 -11.29 -0.94
C GLU A 113 5.12 -12.54 -1.29
N GLU A 114 5.32 -12.80 -2.58
CA GLU A 114 6.07 -13.93 -3.09
C GLU A 114 7.57 -13.83 -2.76
N THR A 115 8.18 -12.66 -2.94
CA THR A 115 9.59 -12.42 -2.55
C THR A 115 9.75 -12.59 -1.04
N CYS A 116 8.84 -12.04 -0.26
CA CYS A 116 8.86 -12.20 1.19
C CYS A 116 8.64 -13.67 1.57
N ALA A 117 7.74 -14.39 0.89
CA ALA A 117 7.49 -15.81 1.09
C ALA A 117 8.72 -16.65 0.77
N GLU A 118 9.35 -16.40 -0.36
CA GLU A 118 10.54 -17.11 -0.82
C GLU A 118 11.70 -16.93 0.15
N VAL A 119 11.98 -15.68 0.56
CA VAL A 119 13.01 -15.38 1.57
C VAL A 119 12.71 -16.03 2.91
N ASN A 120 11.43 -16.18 3.26
CA ASN A 120 11.00 -16.79 4.51
C ASN A 120 10.70 -18.30 4.42
N GLY A 121 10.91 -18.93 3.25
CA GLY A 121 10.57 -20.34 3.04
C GLY A 121 9.09 -20.68 3.22
N ILE A 122 8.19 -19.71 3.00
CA ILE A 122 6.75 -19.87 3.15
C ILE A 122 6.15 -20.39 1.84
N LEU A 123 5.58 -21.59 1.90
CA LEU A 123 4.91 -22.21 0.75
C LEU A 123 3.46 -21.74 0.58
N ASN A 124 2.81 -21.31 1.67
CA ASN A 124 1.43 -20.84 1.66
C ASN A 124 1.27 -19.53 2.45
N PRO A 125 1.40 -18.36 1.78
CA PRO A 125 1.27 -17.04 2.41
C PRO A 125 -0.07 -16.77 3.09
N GLY A 126 -1.12 -17.53 2.73
CA GLY A 126 -2.46 -17.40 3.33
C GLY A 126 -2.64 -18.16 4.65
N GLU A 127 -1.67 -18.98 5.06
CA GLU A 127 -1.75 -19.84 6.27
C GLU A 127 -0.67 -19.49 7.30
N LEU A 128 -0.39 -18.20 7.47
CA LEU A 128 0.54 -17.77 8.49
C LEU A 128 -0.01 -17.98 9.91
N LEU A 129 0.87 -18.38 10.83
CA LEU A 129 0.52 -18.59 12.23
C LEU A 129 0.89 -17.36 13.06
N VAL A 130 -0.05 -16.86 13.88
CA VAL A 130 0.25 -15.80 14.85
C VAL A 130 1.41 -16.24 15.76
N GLY A 131 2.43 -15.38 15.89
CA GLY A 131 3.67 -15.66 16.61
C GLY A 131 4.78 -16.27 15.75
N GLN A 132 4.52 -16.61 14.48
CA GLN A 132 5.52 -17.06 13.52
C GLN A 132 6.57 -15.96 13.29
N SER A 133 7.85 -16.34 13.31
CA SER A 133 8.96 -15.43 13.00
C SER A 133 9.14 -15.31 11.50
N LEU A 134 9.26 -14.09 11.00
CA LEU A 134 9.51 -13.72 9.61
C LEU A 134 10.73 -12.80 9.53
N LEU A 135 11.63 -13.03 8.60
CA LEU A 135 12.63 -12.08 8.15
C LEU A 135 11.95 -11.02 7.28
N LEU A 136 12.05 -9.75 7.69
CA LEU A 136 11.52 -8.61 6.94
C LEU A 136 12.62 -7.57 6.67
N PRO A 137 12.50 -6.80 5.57
CA PRO A 137 13.39 -5.66 5.32
C PRO A 137 13.32 -4.64 6.46
N PRO A 138 14.34 -3.79 6.61
CA PRO A 138 14.22 -2.59 7.43
C PRO A 138 13.05 -1.73 6.94
N GLU A 139 12.37 -1.03 7.86
CA GLU A 139 11.30 -0.11 7.49
C GLU A 139 11.79 0.92 6.48
N ALA A 140 10.98 1.14 5.43
CA ALA A 140 11.26 2.20 4.48
C ALA A 140 11.33 3.54 5.20
N MET A 141 12.51 4.17 5.18
CA MET A 141 12.72 5.47 5.83
C MET A 141 12.05 6.59 5.00
N PRO A 142 11.51 7.63 5.64
CA PRO A 142 11.07 8.85 4.95
C PRO A 142 12.18 9.39 4.05
N VAL A 143 11.82 10.24 3.09
CA VAL A 143 12.81 10.96 2.28
C VAL A 143 12.67 12.47 2.46
N THR A 144 13.79 13.16 2.61
CA THR A 144 13.88 14.62 2.71
C THR A 144 14.18 15.20 1.34
N LEU A 145 13.61 16.36 1.00
CA LEU A 145 13.97 17.12 -0.20
C LEU A 145 15.17 18.05 0.05
N ALA A 146 16.16 17.98 -0.84
CA ALA A 146 17.19 19.00 -1.00
C ALA A 146 17.12 19.63 -2.40
N VAL A 147 17.64 20.85 -2.56
CA VAL A 147 17.81 21.47 -3.87
C VAL A 147 19.25 21.28 -4.34
N ALA A 148 19.43 20.76 -5.55
CA ALA A 148 20.74 20.60 -6.18
C ALA A 148 21.37 21.98 -6.48
N PRO A 149 22.53 22.33 -5.91
CA PRO A 149 23.25 23.55 -6.29
C PRO A 149 23.88 23.42 -7.69
N ALA A 150 24.53 24.49 -8.13
CA ALA A 150 25.19 24.51 -9.44
C ALA A 150 26.27 23.42 -9.54
N GLN A 151 26.31 22.69 -10.66
CA GLN A 151 27.27 21.61 -10.94
C GLN A 151 27.12 20.38 -10.05
N GLU A 152 25.98 20.21 -9.38
CA GLU A 152 25.66 18.99 -8.65
C GLU A 152 25.68 17.78 -9.59
N THR A 153 26.37 16.71 -9.19
CA THR A 153 26.27 15.39 -9.83
C THR A 153 25.75 14.38 -8.80
N PRO A 154 25.16 13.24 -9.23
CA PRO A 154 24.70 12.21 -8.29
C PRO A 154 25.80 11.77 -7.32
N LEU A 155 27.04 11.64 -7.79
CA LEU A 155 28.17 11.26 -6.95
C LEU A 155 28.51 12.35 -5.91
N LEU A 156 28.49 13.63 -6.29
CA LEU A 156 28.75 14.72 -5.37
C LEU A 156 27.64 14.88 -4.32
N ALA A 157 26.38 14.69 -4.73
CA ALA A 157 25.24 14.70 -3.83
C ALA A 157 25.33 13.56 -2.80
N ALA A 158 25.66 12.34 -3.26
CA ALA A 158 25.85 11.17 -2.42
C ALA A 158 26.94 11.41 -1.36
N LEU A 159 28.09 11.96 -1.78
CA LEU A 159 29.18 12.30 -0.86
C LEU A 159 28.80 13.41 0.14
N ARG A 160 28.14 14.48 -0.30
CA ARG A 160 27.76 15.61 0.56
C ARG A 160 26.79 15.19 1.65
N HIS A 161 25.80 14.37 1.29
CA HIS A 161 24.76 13.93 2.21
C HIS A 161 25.10 12.64 2.94
N ASN A 162 26.30 12.08 2.71
CA ASN A 162 26.74 10.80 3.28
C ASN A 162 25.75 9.66 3.00
N VAL A 163 25.23 9.61 1.76
CA VAL A 163 24.27 8.62 1.27
C VAL A 163 24.97 7.75 0.22
N PRO A 164 24.76 6.43 0.19
CA PRO A 164 25.28 5.59 -0.89
C PRO A 164 24.79 6.05 -2.27
N SER A 165 25.69 6.05 -3.26
CA SER A 165 25.38 6.59 -4.61
C SER A 165 24.25 5.83 -5.31
N TRP A 166 24.13 4.52 -5.11
CA TRP A 166 23.05 3.71 -5.66
C TRP A 166 21.69 4.07 -5.05
N GLU A 167 21.64 4.35 -3.75
CA GLU A 167 20.41 4.73 -3.05
C GLU A 167 19.92 6.11 -3.52
N LEU A 168 20.86 7.04 -3.72
CA LEU A 168 20.56 8.36 -4.27
C LEU A 168 20.04 8.29 -5.71
N LEU A 169 20.63 7.46 -6.56
CA LEU A 169 20.16 7.24 -7.94
C LEU A 169 18.81 6.52 -7.99
N ARG A 170 18.56 5.57 -7.08
CA ARG A 170 17.28 4.86 -6.95
C ARG A 170 16.14 5.81 -6.62
N LEU A 171 16.36 6.76 -5.70
CA LEU A 171 15.39 7.76 -5.30
C LEU A 171 15.20 8.88 -6.34
N ASN A 172 16.21 9.13 -7.19
CA ASN A 172 16.23 10.22 -8.15
C ASN A 172 16.50 9.71 -9.58
N PRO A 173 15.54 9.00 -10.20
CA PRO A 173 15.72 8.44 -11.55
C PRO A 173 15.79 9.51 -12.65
N GLN A 174 15.39 10.74 -12.36
CA GLN A 174 15.50 11.88 -13.26
C GLN A 174 16.95 12.37 -13.44
N SER A 175 17.21 13.08 -14.54
CA SER A 175 18.50 13.73 -14.76
C SER A 175 18.78 14.81 -13.71
N PHE A 176 20.02 14.89 -13.23
CA PHE A 176 20.46 15.92 -12.29
C PHE A 176 20.81 17.21 -13.04
N TYR A 177 20.24 18.32 -12.60
CA TYR A 177 20.56 19.67 -13.08
C TYR A 177 20.38 20.67 -11.94
N THR A 178 21.01 21.84 -12.06
CA THR A 178 20.93 22.90 -11.06
C THR A 178 19.48 23.27 -10.76
N GLY A 179 19.11 23.30 -9.48
CA GLY A 179 17.77 23.67 -9.03
C GLY A 179 16.77 22.51 -9.00
N VAL A 180 17.14 21.30 -9.46
CA VAL A 180 16.27 20.13 -9.32
C VAL A 180 16.12 19.73 -7.86
N GLY A 181 14.92 19.29 -7.49
CA GLY A 181 14.69 18.60 -6.21
C GLY A 181 15.40 17.25 -6.19
N VAL A 182 16.17 17.00 -5.14
CA VAL A 182 16.90 15.77 -4.87
C VAL A 182 16.32 15.14 -3.61
N LEU A 183 15.76 13.93 -3.75
CA LEU A 183 15.29 13.12 -2.64
C LEU A 183 16.47 12.44 -1.93
N LEU A 184 16.53 12.59 -0.61
CA LEU A 184 17.55 12.00 0.26
C LEU A 184 16.87 11.08 1.28
N PRO A 185 17.43 9.92 1.64
CA PRO A 185 16.88 9.08 2.69
C PRO A 185 16.99 9.75 4.06
N GLY A 186 15.96 9.55 4.90
CA GLY A 186 15.82 10.15 6.22
C GLY A 186 14.79 11.29 6.28
N ALA A 187 14.47 11.72 7.50
CA ALA A 187 13.68 12.92 7.79
C ALA A 187 14.58 13.98 8.42
N GLY A 188 14.38 15.27 8.10
CA GLY A 188 15.10 16.35 8.76
C GLY A 188 15.27 17.64 7.97
N PRO A 189 15.93 18.66 8.56
CA PRO A 189 16.14 19.95 7.93
C PRO A 189 17.09 19.85 6.72
N SER A 190 16.79 20.63 5.70
CA SER A 190 17.59 20.71 4.47
C SER A 190 18.15 22.12 4.31
N SER A 191 19.47 22.25 4.36
CA SER A 191 20.18 23.54 4.43
C SER A 191 20.10 24.39 3.17
N SER A 192 19.43 23.92 2.10
CA SER A 192 19.29 24.61 0.82
C SER A 192 17.84 24.96 0.44
N LEU A 193 16.89 24.80 1.38
CA LEU A 193 15.51 25.16 1.12
C LEU A 193 15.30 26.69 1.19
N PRO A 194 14.51 27.27 0.26
CA PRO A 194 14.19 28.68 0.31
C PRO A 194 13.27 29.00 1.50
N TYR A 195 13.40 30.20 2.05
CA TYR A 195 12.47 30.71 3.06
C TYR A 195 11.00 30.56 2.58
N PRO A 196 10.05 30.14 3.43
CA PRO A 196 10.18 29.92 4.88
C PRO A 196 10.55 28.48 5.28
N LEU A 197 10.92 27.60 4.35
CA LEU A 197 11.05 26.18 4.62
C LEU A 197 12.32 25.83 5.40
N VAL A 198 12.15 24.97 6.40
CA VAL A 198 13.21 24.32 7.16
C VAL A 198 13.41 22.89 6.65
N SER A 199 12.31 22.15 6.45
CA SER A 199 12.30 20.79 5.93
C SER A 199 11.08 20.54 5.04
N VAL A 200 11.25 19.62 4.09
CA VAL A 200 10.16 19.01 3.33
C VAL A 200 10.41 17.51 3.32
N ASP A 201 9.56 16.77 4.00
CA ASP A 201 9.61 15.31 4.05
C ASP A 201 8.50 14.71 3.20
N LEU A 202 8.84 13.68 2.44
CA LEU A 202 7.90 12.86 1.70
C LEU A 202 7.84 11.46 2.30
N THR A 203 6.67 10.84 2.20
CA THR A 203 6.53 9.39 2.41
C THR A 203 7.55 8.63 1.57
N PRO A 204 8.09 7.50 2.08
CA PRO A 204 9.05 6.70 1.33
C PRO A 204 8.58 6.40 -0.11
N GLN A 205 9.50 6.53 -1.06
CA GLN A 205 9.23 6.32 -2.49
C GLN A 205 9.82 4.97 -2.98
N PRO A 206 9.16 4.26 -3.89
CA PRO A 206 7.89 4.63 -4.54
C PRO A 206 6.65 4.33 -3.66
N VAL A 207 5.60 5.14 -3.80
CA VAL A 207 4.32 4.90 -3.12
C VAL A 207 3.47 3.96 -3.99
N LEU A 208 2.83 2.96 -3.39
CA LEU A 208 1.95 2.07 -4.15
C LEU A 208 0.68 2.85 -4.55
N ARG A 209 0.23 2.72 -5.80
CA ARG A 209 -1.08 3.24 -6.18
C ARG A 209 -2.16 2.65 -5.28
N GLY A 210 -3.18 3.44 -4.94
CA GLY A 210 -4.16 3.05 -3.94
C GLY A 210 -3.73 3.38 -2.50
N GLN A 211 -2.53 3.88 -2.24
CA GLN A 211 -2.10 4.36 -0.93
C GLN A 211 -2.13 5.89 -0.83
N THR A 212 -1.77 6.39 0.33
CA THR A 212 -1.62 7.81 0.66
C THR A 212 -0.14 8.16 0.71
N ALA A 213 0.25 9.23 0.02
CA ALA A 213 1.54 9.87 0.22
C ALA A 213 1.37 11.09 1.14
N ILE A 214 2.34 11.33 1.99
CA ILE A 214 2.41 12.48 2.91
C ILE A 214 3.49 13.42 2.41
N VAL A 215 3.18 14.72 2.39
CA VAL A 215 4.13 15.81 2.29
C VAL A 215 4.09 16.54 3.62
N ALA A 216 5.15 16.45 4.41
CA ALA A 216 5.28 17.15 5.69
C ALA A 216 6.27 18.30 5.56
N LEU A 217 5.97 19.39 6.24
CA LEU A 217 6.65 20.67 6.09
C LEU A 217 6.93 21.25 7.46
N GLU A 218 8.16 21.69 7.66
CA GLU A 218 8.55 22.55 8.76
C GLU A 218 8.91 23.93 8.20
N THR A 219 8.39 24.99 8.84
CA THR A 219 8.65 26.38 8.45
C THR A 219 9.22 27.17 9.61
N VAL A 220 10.03 28.20 9.30
CA VAL A 220 10.60 29.11 10.31
C VAL A 220 9.57 30.07 10.90
N ALA A 221 8.45 30.27 10.20
CA ALA A 221 7.38 31.20 10.55
C ALA A 221 6.00 30.59 10.20
N PRO A 222 4.91 31.12 10.78
CA PRO A 222 3.57 30.64 10.48
C PRO A 222 3.24 30.65 8.98
N ALA A 223 2.88 29.49 8.44
CA ALA A 223 2.63 29.33 7.02
C ALA A 223 1.28 28.66 6.74
N THR A 224 0.85 28.76 5.48
CA THR A 224 -0.20 27.92 4.89
C THR A 224 0.36 27.27 3.65
N CYS A 225 -0.19 26.10 3.27
CA CYS A 225 0.18 25.50 2.00
C CYS A 225 -0.95 24.74 1.33
N GLU A 226 -0.77 24.55 0.03
CA GLU A 226 -1.59 23.73 -0.83
C GLU A 226 -0.69 22.87 -1.73
N VAL A 227 -1.13 21.65 -2.01
CA VAL A 227 -0.48 20.77 -2.97
C VAL A 227 -1.40 20.60 -4.17
N HIS A 228 -0.85 20.80 -5.36
CA HIS A 228 -1.51 20.51 -6.61
C HIS A 228 -0.85 19.28 -7.26
N TYR A 229 -1.65 18.26 -7.53
CA TYR A 229 -1.19 17.01 -8.12
C TYR A 229 -2.26 16.46 -9.06
N LEU A 230 -1.86 15.98 -10.23
CA LEU A 230 -2.80 15.59 -11.28
C LEU A 230 -3.76 16.76 -11.60
N GLU A 231 -5.06 16.54 -11.42
CA GLU A 231 -6.12 17.57 -11.57
C GLU A 231 -6.72 17.97 -10.22
N ARG A 232 -6.00 17.75 -9.11
CA ARG A 232 -6.49 17.96 -7.75
C ARG A 232 -5.65 19.01 -7.03
N THR A 233 -6.30 19.78 -6.19
CA THR A 233 -5.64 20.69 -5.25
C THR A 233 -6.13 20.35 -3.85
N GLU A 234 -5.22 20.06 -2.94
CA GLU A 234 -5.54 19.73 -1.56
C GLU A 234 -4.84 20.70 -0.60
N PRO A 235 -5.51 21.12 0.49
CA PRO A 235 -4.90 21.97 1.49
C PRO A 235 -3.90 21.16 2.32
N CYS A 236 -2.94 21.87 2.90
CA CYS A 236 -2.20 21.35 4.04
C CYS A 236 -3.00 21.52 5.33
N TYR A 237 -2.87 20.54 6.21
CA TYR A 237 -3.37 20.58 7.57
C TYR A 237 -2.29 21.06 8.51
N VAL A 238 -2.68 21.92 9.46
CA VAL A 238 -1.78 22.57 10.40
C VAL A 238 -1.74 21.73 11.68
N GLN A 239 -0.57 21.19 12.01
CA GLN A 239 -0.33 20.58 13.32
C GLN A 239 -0.12 21.66 14.37
N ASP A 240 0.77 22.60 14.07
CA ASP A 240 1.08 23.80 14.83
C ASP A 240 1.51 24.89 13.84
N PRO A 241 1.73 26.15 14.26
CA PRO A 241 2.02 27.24 13.33
C PRO A 241 3.17 26.95 12.34
N THR A 242 4.13 26.11 12.71
CA THR A 242 5.33 25.81 11.92
C THR A 242 5.36 24.42 11.29
N HIS A 243 4.40 23.53 11.61
CA HIS A 243 4.35 22.17 11.07
C HIS A 243 3.06 21.92 10.28
N LEU A 244 3.22 21.61 9.00
CA LEU A 244 2.10 21.39 8.07
C LEU A 244 2.19 20.04 7.38
N PHE A 245 1.04 19.44 7.06
CA PHE A 245 0.93 18.13 6.44
C PHE A 245 -0.07 18.17 5.28
N ALA A 246 0.35 17.83 4.07
CA ALA A 246 -0.56 17.52 2.98
C ALA A 246 -0.67 16.00 2.78
N LEU A 247 -1.91 15.53 2.65
CA LEU A 247 -2.23 14.12 2.42
C LEU A 247 -2.66 13.95 0.95
N VAL A 248 -1.88 13.17 0.21
CA VAL A 248 -2.08 12.94 -1.23
C VAL A 248 -2.62 11.52 -1.42
N GLY A 249 -3.93 11.40 -1.63
CA GLY A 249 -4.56 10.11 -1.92
C GLY A 249 -4.29 9.67 -3.37
N LEU A 250 -3.75 8.48 -3.56
CA LEU A 250 -3.47 7.91 -4.88
C LEU A 250 -4.54 6.91 -5.25
N SER A 251 -5.21 7.12 -6.37
CA SER A 251 -6.22 6.19 -6.88
C SER A 251 -5.60 4.81 -7.18
N PRO A 252 -6.27 3.69 -6.88
CA PRO A 252 -5.83 2.37 -7.31
C PRO A 252 -5.90 2.17 -8.83
N MET A 253 -6.52 3.12 -9.54
CA MET A 253 -6.58 3.17 -11.00
C MET A 253 -5.51 4.10 -11.60
N LEU A 254 -4.71 4.77 -10.78
CA LEU A 254 -3.62 5.61 -11.26
C LEU A 254 -2.57 4.75 -11.99
N ASP A 255 -2.08 5.24 -13.13
CA ASP A 255 -1.02 4.56 -13.85
C ASP A 255 0.30 4.67 -13.06
N PRO A 256 1.16 3.65 -13.07
CA PRO A 256 2.49 3.77 -12.45
C PRO A 256 3.35 4.76 -13.22
N GLY A 257 4.25 5.42 -12.51
CA GLY A 257 5.18 6.38 -13.10
C GLY A 257 5.55 7.50 -12.15
N THR A 258 6.32 8.45 -12.66
CA THR A 258 6.69 9.66 -11.93
C THR A 258 5.68 10.76 -12.21
N TYR A 259 5.12 11.31 -11.14
CA TYR A 259 4.21 12.43 -11.16
C TYR A 259 4.85 13.64 -10.48
N THR A 260 4.28 14.81 -10.74
CA THR A 260 4.68 16.05 -10.10
C THR A 260 3.63 16.49 -9.10
N VAL A 261 4.07 16.78 -7.88
CA VAL A 261 3.29 17.46 -6.84
C VAL A 261 3.82 18.89 -6.74
N ASN A 262 3.05 19.86 -7.22
CA ASN A 262 3.38 21.28 -7.07
C ASN A 262 2.97 21.72 -5.67
N LEU A 263 3.94 22.02 -4.82
CA LEU A 263 3.71 22.54 -3.48
C LEU A 263 3.80 24.06 -3.51
N ARG A 264 2.76 24.73 -2.98
CA ARG A 264 2.74 26.18 -2.78
C ARG A 264 2.64 26.49 -1.31
N VAL A 265 3.56 27.32 -0.82
CA VAL A 265 3.67 27.73 0.58
C VAL A 265 3.58 29.24 0.67
N ARG A 266 2.73 29.74 1.56
CA ARG A 266 2.52 31.18 1.80
C ARG A 266 2.83 31.52 3.24
N SER A 267 3.71 32.49 3.46
CA SER A 267 4.13 32.97 4.78
C SER A 267 4.48 34.46 4.72
N GLU A 268 3.98 35.26 5.67
CA GLU A 268 4.30 36.69 5.82
C GLU A 268 4.24 37.52 4.52
N GLY A 269 3.29 37.22 3.62
CA GLY A 269 3.11 37.91 2.34
C GLY A 269 4.03 37.44 1.20
N SER A 270 4.90 36.45 1.46
CA SER A 270 5.69 35.75 0.45
C SER A 270 5.02 34.45 0.03
N GLU A 271 5.11 34.13 -1.27
CA GLU A 271 4.65 32.86 -1.84
C GLU A 271 5.82 32.15 -2.50
N LEU A 272 5.98 30.88 -2.15
CA LEU A 272 6.97 29.98 -2.68
C LEU A 272 6.25 28.82 -3.38
N ALA A 273 6.73 28.43 -4.56
CA ALA A 273 6.23 27.27 -5.28
C ALA A 273 7.39 26.43 -5.82
N PHE A 274 7.31 25.11 -5.67
CA PHE A 274 8.27 24.17 -6.26
C PHE A 274 7.65 22.79 -6.44
N ASP A 275 8.29 22.01 -7.32
CA ASP A 275 7.81 20.72 -7.76
C ASP A 275 8.50 19.59 -7.00
N LEU A 276 7.69 18.70 -6.42
CA LEU A 276 8.13 17.50 -5.73
C LEU A 276 7.87 16.28 -6.63
N PRO A 277 8.87 15.40 -6.82
CA PRO A 277 8.62 14.14 -7.52
C PRO A 277 7.81 13.19 -6.63
N LEU A 278 6.83 12.53 -7.23
CA LEU A 278 6.04 11.46 -6.63
C LEU A 278 6.15 10.23 -7.52
N VAL A 279 6.88 9.21 -7.06
CA VAL A 279 7.07 7.97 -7.81
C VAL A 279 5.99 6.98 -7.39
N VAL A 280 5.10 6.64 -8.32
CA VAL A 280 3.98 5.72 -8.10
C VAL A 280 4.30 4.36 -8.69
N SER A 281 4.20 3.32 -7.87
CA SER A 281 4.36 1.92 -8.29
C SER A 281 3.00 1.24 -8.50
N PRO A 282 2.91 0.22 -9.39
CA PRO A 282 1.64 -0.41 -9.76
C PRO A 282 0.92 -1.13 -8.62
N GLY A 283 1.60 -1.47 -7.53
CA GLY A 283 1.06 -2.41 -6.55
C GLY A 283 0.61 -3.74 -7.19
N ARG A 284 0.06 -4.63 -6.37
CA ARG A 284 -0.57 -5.87 -6.84
C ARG A 284 -2.02 -5.90 -6.37
N PHE A 285 -2.95 -6.12 -7.31
CA PHE A 285 -4.39 -6.20 -7.05
C PHE A 285 -4.93 -7.53 -7.56
N GLY A 286 -5.83 -8.14 -6.77
CA GLY A 286 -6.53 -9.36 -7.16
C GLY A 286 -7.60 -9.11 -8.23
N TYR A 287 -8.29 -10.17 -8.63
CA TYR A 287 -9.41 -10.11 -9.55
C TYR A 287 -10.55 -11.00 -9.07
N GLU A 288 -11.78 -10.51 -9.21
CA GLU A 288 -12.99 -11.18 -8.74
C GLU A 288 -14.11 -11.09 -9.77
N ILE A 289 -14.79 -12.20 -10.01
CA ILE A 289 -16.07 -12.24 -10.73
C ILE A 289 -17.18 -12.34 -9.70
N ILE A 290 -18.02 -11.31 -9.65
CA ILE A 290 -19.15 -11.24 -8.74
C ILE A 290 -20.42 -11.64 -9.49
N ASN A 291 -20.90 -12.84 -9.21
CA ASN A 291 -22.16 -13.34 -9.76
C ASN A 291 -23.33 -12.81 -8.94
N VAL A 292 -23.92 -11.70 -9.41
CA VAL A 292 -25.14 -11.13 -8.81
C VAL A 292 -26.35 -11.83 -9.42
N THR A 293 -27.12 -12.54 -8.59
CA THR A 293 -28.30 -13.29 -9.04
C THR A 293 -29.58 -12.82 -8.34
N GLY A 294 -30.72 -13.12 -8.96
CA GLY A 294 -32.04 -12.90 -8.36
C GLY A 294 -32.35 -11.42 -8.09
N GLY A 295 -32.97 -11.15 -6.94
CA GLY A 295 -33.47 -9.81 -6.58
C GLY A 295 -32.39 -8.72 -6.50
N LEU A 296 -31.12 -9.10 -6.29
CA LEU A 296 -29.99 -8.17 -6.19
C LEU A 296 -29.65 -7.50 -7.52
N GLN A 297 -30.01 -8.11 -8.65
CA GLN A 297 -29.73 -7.53 -9.98
C GLN A 297 -30.42 -6.18 -10.18
N ARG A 298 -31.54 -5.94 -9.49
CA ARG A 298 -32.22 -4.63 -9.49
C ARG A 298 -31.40 -3.51 -8.85
N LEU A 299 -30.50 -3.85 -7.93
CA LEU A 299 -29.60 -2.89 -7.27
C LEU A 299 -28.39 -2.52 -8.14
N MET A 300 -28.21 -3.19 -9.28
CA MET A 300 -27.19 -2.84 -10.28
C MET A 300 -27.65 -1.76 -11.26
N ASP A 301 -28.81 -1.15 -11.03
CA ASP A 301 -29.29 -0.03 -11.83
C ASP A 301 -28.26 1.14 -11.81
N PRO A 302 -27.76 1.58 -12.97
CA PRO A 302 -26.74 2.63 -13.03
C PRO A 302 -27.15 3.96 -12.39
N THR A 303 -28.44 4.29 -12.43
CA THR A 303 -28.98 5.53 -11.85
C THR A 303 -28.94 5.45 -10.32
N LEU A 304 -29.37 4.32 -9.75
CA LEU A 304 -29.30 4.08 -8.31
C LEU A 304 -27.85 4.09 -7.82
N LEU A 305 -26.97 3.38 -8.53
CA LEU A 305 -25.54 3.33 -8.21
C LEU A 305 -24.92 4.72 -8.22
N ARG A 306 -25.24 5.54 -9.24
CA ARG A 306 -24.68 6.87 -9.39
C ARG A 306 -25.19 7.85 -8.32
N ALA A 307 -26.51 7.90 -8.10
CA ALA A 307 -27.07 8.80 -7.09
C ALA A 307 -26.52 8.53 -5.68
N GLU A 308 -26.37 7.25 -5.31
CA GLU A 308 -25.79 6.89 -4.02
C GLU A 308 -24.27 7.14 -3.97
N ALA A 309 -23.55 6.89 -5.07
CA ALA A 309 -22.13 7.23 -5.16
C ALA A 309 -21.90 8.74 -5.00
N ASP A 310 -22.71 9.59 -5.63
CA ASP A 310 -22.61 11.04 -5.50
C ASP A 310 -22.79 11.51 -4.05
N LYS A 311 -23.73 10.90 -3.29
CA LYS A 311 -23.93 11.16 -1.86
C LYS A 311 -22.70 10.75 -1.03
N VAL A 312 -22.16 9.56 -1.28
CA VAL A 312 -20.97 9.05 -0.56
C VAL A 312 -19.74 9.91 -0.89
N ASP A 313 -19.54 10.25 -2.16
CA ASP A 313 -18.41 11.04 -2.61
C ASP A 313 -18.46 12.48 -2.07
N ALA A 314 -19.65 13.08 -1.97
CA ALA A 314 -19.82 14.37 -1.31
C ALA A 314 -19.44 14.29 0.18
N THR A 315 -19.85 13.23 0.87
CA THR A 315 -19.53 13.01 2.30
C THR A 315 -18.04 12.73 2.51
N ALA A 316 -17.40 11.98 1.62
CA ALA A 316 -15.96 11.70 1.67
C ALA A 316 -15.07 12.93 1.42
N ARG A 317 -15.65 14.04 0.93
CA ARG A 317 -14.96 15.31 0.67
C ARG A 317 -14.95 16.28 1.86
N VAL A 318 -15.44 15.87 3.04
CA VAL A 318 -15.33 16.68 4.27
C VAL A 318 -13.84 16.95 4.61
N ARG A 319 -13.55 18.12 5.18
CA ARG A 319 -12.19 18.65 5.46
C ARG A 319 -12.14 19.31 6.85
N THR A 320 -12.36 18.53 7.89
CA THR A 320 -12.27 19.05 9.28
C THR A 320 -10.81 19.32 9.65
N PRO A 321 -10.42 20.54 10.06
CA PRO A 321 -9.02 20.88 10.37
C PRO A 321 -8.49 20.21 11.65
N GLN A 322 -9.37 19.82 12.57
CA GLN A 322 -9.00 19.11 13.78
C GLN A 322 -8.64 17.66 13.46
N ARG A 323 -7.62 17.09 14.10
CA ARG A 323 -7.23 15.68 13.94
C ARG A 323 -7.68 14.86 15.14
N TYR A 324 -8.51 13.83 14.90
CA TYR A 324 -9.03 12.93 15.94
C TYR A 324 -8.36 11.56 15.97
N TRP A 325 -7.30 11.37 15.19
CA TRP A 325 -6.64 10.08 15.00
C TRP A 325 -5.14 10.13 15.33
N GLN A 326 -4.62 8.95 15.66
CA GLN A 326 -3.20 8.63 15.75
C GLN A 326 -2.98 7.32 15.01
N LEU A 327 -1.85 7.20 14.33
CA LEU A 327 -1.45 5.92 13.75
C LEU A 327 -0.80 5.02 14.83
N PRO A 328 -0.96 3.69 14.73
CA PRO A 328 -1.86 2.98 13.81
C PRO A 328 -3.33 3.06 14.24
N LEU A 329 -4.24 3.10 13.26
CA LEU A 329 -5.67 2.88 13.49
C LEU A 329 -5.95 1.44 13.98
N SER A 330 -7.08 1.19 14.65
CA SER A 330 -7.52 -0.18 14.95
C SER A 330 -8.38 -0.77 13.83
N TYR A 331 -8.36 -2.09 13.65
CA TYR A 331 -9.33 -2.77 12.80
C TYR A 331 -10.77 -2.55 13.30
N PRO A 332 -11.75 -2.39 12.39
CA PRO A 332 -13.14 -2.17 12.78
C PRO A 332 -13.87 -3.45 13.22
N VAL A 333 -13.31 -4.61 12.89
CA VAL A 333 -13.83 -5.92 13.27
C VAL A 333 -12.68 -6.92 13.35
N GLN A 334 -12.77 -7.86 14.29
CA GLN A 334 -11.83 -8.98 14.38
C GLN A 334 -12.34 -10.14 13.53
N ALA A 335 -11.93 -10.18 12.26
CA ALA A 335 -12.36 -11.17 11.29
C ALA A 335 -11.34 -11.32 10.16
N ALA A 336 -11.41 -12.43 9.42
CA ALA A 336 -10.59 -12.64 8.24
C ALA A 336 -11.02 -11.73 7.10
N ILE A 337 -10.04 -11.20 6.36
CA ILE A 337 -10.28 -10.44 5.12
C ILE A 337 -10.71 -11.44 4.03
N SER A 338 -11.87 -11.21 3.44
CA SER A 338 -12.40 -12.01 2.32
C SER A 338 -12.17 -11.36 0.96
N SER A 339 -12.03 -10.04 0.89
CA SER A 339 -11.69 -9.32 -0.34
C SER A 339 -10.85 -8.09 -0.03
N TYR A 340 -9.75 -7.91 -0.74
CA TYR A 340 -8.81 -6.80 -0.54
C TYR A 340 -9.18 -5.58 -1.38
N PHE A 341 -8.72 -4.42 -0.90
CA PHE A 341 -8.81 -3.16 -1.63
C PHE A 341 -8.11 -3.21 -2.99
N GLY A 342 -8.72 -2.53 -3.97
CA GLY A 342 -8.23 -2.39 -5.33
C GLY A 342 -8.43 -3.62 -6.21
N THR A 343 -8.91 -4.74 -5.66
CA THR A 343 -9.29 -5.95 -6.41
C THR A 343 -10.20 -5.59 -7.58
N ARG A 344 -9.83 -5.99 -8.80
CA ARG A 344 -10.61 -5.68 -10.00
C ARG A 344 -11.86 -6.53 -10.03
N ARG A 345 -13.02 -5.90 -10.22
CA ARG A 345 -14.33 -6.57 -10.16
C ARG A 345 -15.00 -6.58 -11.53
N SER A 346 -15.56 -7.74 -11.88
CA SER A 346 -16.47 -7.95 -13.00
C SER A 346 -17.83 -8.39 -12.47
N TYR A 347 -18.91 -7.82 -13.03
CA TYR A 347 -20.29 -8.18 -12.73
C TYR A 347 -20.97 -8.74 -13.99
N GLY A 348 -20.43 -9.83 -14.53
CA GLY A 348 -20.95 -10.48 -15.75
C GLY A 348 -20.38 -9.92 -17.06
N GLY A 349 -19.23 -9.24 -17.03
CA GLY A 349 -18.62 -8.60 -18.20
C GLY A 349 -17.13 -8.28 -18.04
N ALA A 350 -16.68 -7.15 -18.58
CA ALA A 350 -15.29 -6.69 -18.43
C ALA A 350 -14.98 -6.22 -17.00
N TYR A 351 -13.71 -6.27 -16.60
CA TYR A 351 -13.21 -5.70 -15.34
C TYR A 351 -13.10 -4.18 -15.45
N ASN A 352 -14.23 -3.49 -15.36
CA ASN A 352 -14.32 -2.03 -15.45
C ASN A 352 -14.44 -1.33 -14.09
N SER A 353 -14.38 -2.09 -12.99
CA SER A 353 -14.51 -1.58 -11.63
C SER A 353 -13.46 -2.19 -10.71
N TYR A 354 -13.35 -1.64 -9.50
CA TYR A 354 -12.47 -2.16 -8.47
C TYR A 354 -13.18 -2.13 -7.11
N HIS A 355 -12.67 -2.93 -6.18
CA HIS A 355 -13.11 -2.94 -4.80
C HIS A 355 -12.54 -1.73 -4.06
N ALA A 356 -13.38 -0.74 -3.76
CA ALA A 356 -12.93 0.52 -3.15
C ALA A 356 -12.72 0.45 -1.62
N GLY A 357 -12.94 -0.70 -0.99
CA GLY A 357 -12.70 -0.93 0.44
C GLY A 357 -12.13 -2.32 0.70
N MET A 358 -12.38 -2.85 1.89
CA MET A 358 -12.01 -4.20 2.29
C MET A 358 -13.18 -4.93 2.91
N ASP A 359 -13.32 -6.22 2.56
CA ASP A 359 -14.40 -7.04 3.07
C ASP A 359 -13.87 -7.97 4.16
N PHE A 360 -14.54 -7.95 5.31
CA PHE A 360 -14.24 -8.82 6.44
C PHE A 360 -15.38 -9.82 6.63
N ARG A 361 -15.07 -11.11 6.54
CA ARG A 361 -16.07 -12.16 6.71
C ARG A 361 -16.43 -12.30 8.19
N ALA A 362 -17.63 -11.88 8.56
CA ALA A 362 -18.13 -11.94 9.92
C ALA A 362 -19.62 -12.26 9.96
N CYS A 363 -20.05 -12.96 11.02
CA CYS A 363 -21.46 -13.30 11.21
C CYS A 363 -22.29 -12.04 11.42
N THR A 364 -23.54 -12.05 10.95
CA THR A 364 -24.49 -10.97 11.19
C THR A 364 -24.65 -10.74 12.69
N GLY A 365 -24.64 -9.47 13.11
CA GLY A 365 -24.69 -9.08 14.52
C GLY A 365 -23.32 -8.84 15.17
N THR A 366 -22.22 -9.25 14.54
CA THR A 366 -20.84 -8.99 15.02
C THR A 366 -20.65 -7.48 15.24
N PRO A 367 -20.14 -7.03 16.40
CA PRO A 367 -19.92 -5.60 16.66
C PRO A 367 -18.93 -4.98 15.69
N VAL A 368 -19.28 -3.81 15.14
CA VAL A 368 -18.39 -2.97 14.33
C VAL A 368 -17.91 -1.81 15.20
N ARG A 369 -16.59 -1.61 15.26
CA ARG A 369 -15.93 -0.65 16.13
C ARG A 369 -15.23 0.46 15.34
N VAL A 370 -15.10 1.64 15.94
CA VAL A 370 -14.43 2.77 15.29
C VAL A 370 -12.90 2.63 15.36
N PRO A 371 -12.16 2.83 14.25
CA PRO A 371 -10.71 2.73 14.16
C PRO A 371 -9.94 3.84 14.91
N ALA A 372 -10.53 5.02 15.05
CA ALA A 372 -10.01 6.20 15.76
C ALA A 372 -11.16 7.11 16.22
N GLY A 373 -10.86 8.18 16.96
CA GLY A 373 -11.88 9.19 17.28
C GLY A 373 -12.38 9.90 16.02
N GLY A 374 -13.59 10.47 16.06
CA GLY A 374 -14.15 11.23 14.94
C GLY A 374 -15.59 11.67 15.18
N VAL A 375 -16.21 12.21 14.14
CA VAL A 375 -17.61 12.66 14.12
C VAL A 375 -18.37 11.90 13.04
N VAL A 376 -19.55 11.39 13.37
CA VAL A 376 -20.41 10.69 12.42
C VAL A 376 -20.98 11.70 11.42
N VAL A 377 -20.70 11.50 10.13
CA VAL A 377 -21.12 12.39 9.03
C VAL A 377 -22.18 11.76 8.12
N LEU A 378 -22.40 10.45 8.24
CA LEU A 378 -23.53 9.73 7.62
C LEU A 378 -23.93 8.55 8.51
N ALA A 379 -25.24 8.34 8.70
CA ALA A 379 -25.78 7.21 9.45
C ALA A 379 -27.19 6.87 8.91
N ASP A 380 -27.27 6.35 7.70
CA ASP A 380 -28.53 6.16 6.96
C ASP A 380 -28.67 4.75 6.36
N PRO A 381 -29.90 4.23 6.20
CA PRO A 381 -30.16 3.14 5.28
C PRO A 381 -30.04 3.63 3.83
N LEU A 382 -29.09 3.07 3.09
CA LEU A 382 -28.89 3.28 1.66
C LEU A 382 -29.38 2.07 0.84
N VAL A 383 -29.66 2.28 -0.44
CA VAL A 383 -30.29 1.26 -1.30
C VAL A 383 -29.28 0.20 -1.72
N VAL A 384 -28.09 0.62 -2.16
CA VAL A 384 -27.03 -0.26 -2.65
C VAL A 384 -26.09 -0.65 -1.50
N ARG A 385 -25.61 0.30 -0.69
CA ARG A 385 -24.71 0.00 0.44
C ARG A 385 -25.43 -0.58 1.66
N GLY A 386 -26.77 -0.61 1.66
CA GLY A 386 -27.55 -1.02 2.82
C GLY A 386 -27.41 -0.02 3.97
N ASN A 387 -27.55 -0.48 5.21
CA ASN A 387 -27.28 0.38 6.36
C ASN A 387 -25.82 0.80 6.37
N ALA A 388 -25.61 2.12 6.35
CA ALA A 388 -24.33 2.73 6.09
C ALA A 388 -23.98 3.74 7.17
N ILE A 389 -22.71 3.75 7.57
CA ILE A 389 -22.15 4.76 8.47
C ILE A 389 -20.90 5.35 7.82
N MET A 390 -20.69 6.66 7.91
CA MET A 390 -19.41 7.31 7.60
C MET A 390 -18.99 8.20 8.76
N ILE A 391 -17.69 8.20 9.06
CA ILE A 391 -17.09 8.93 10.17
C ILE A 391 -15.94 9.78 9.63
N ASP A 392 -15.99 11.07 9.92
CA ASP A 392 -14.89 12.01 9.67
C ASP A 392 -13.94 12.01 10.87
N HIS A 393 -12.70 11.60 10.63
CA HIS A 393 -11.64 11.60 11.63
C HIS A 393 -10.82 12.89 11.60
N GLY A 394 -11.13 13.79 10.67
CA GLY A 394 -10.40 15.02 10.47
C GLY A 394 -9.14 14.84 9.61
N TRP A 395 -8.55 15.97 9.22
CA TRP A 395 -7.50 16.04 8.20
C TRP A 395 -7.87 15.32 6.89
N GLY A 396 -9.16 15.35 6.53
CA GLY A 396 -9.68 14.72 5.32
C GLY A 396 -9.65 13.19 5.32
N LEU A 397 -9.40 12.56 6.48
CA LEU A 397 -9.52 11.12 6.67
C LEU A 397 -10.96 10.76 7.01
N VAL A 398 -11.62 10.01 6.14
CA VAL A 398 -12.98 9.52 6.35
C VAL A 398 -12.99 7.99 6.29
N THR A 399 -13.75 7.34 7.15
CA THR A 399 -14.00 5.89 7.06
C THR A 399 -15.48 5.58 6.90
N GLY A 400 -15.80 4.45 6.26
CA GLY A 400 -17.17 4.06 5.90
C GLY A 400 -17.42 2.58 6.14
N TYR A 401 -18.63 2.24 6.55
CA TYR A 401 -19.04 0.92 7.03
C TYR A 401 -20.36 0.54 6.38
N TRP A 402 -20.35 -0.47 5.50
CA TRP A 402 -21.52 -0.86 4.72
C TRP A 402 -22.12 -2.20 5.15
N HIS A 403 -23.27 -2.50 4.56
CA HIS A 403 -24.00 -3.75 4.69
C HIS A 403 -24.45 -4.06 6.12
N LEU A 404 -24.51 -3.06 7.01
CA LEU A 404 -24.75 -3.27 8.43
C LEU A 404 -26.16 -3.86 8.69
N SER A 405 -26.28 -4.70 9.71
CA SER A 405 -27.61 -5.13 10.18
C SER A 405 -28.26 -4.10 11.10
N LYS A 406 -27.45 -3.27 11.76
CA LYS A 406 -27.89 -2.24 12.70
C LYS A 406 -26.93 -1.06 12.72
N ILE A 407 -27.49 0.13 12.77
CA ILE A 407 -26.82 1.41 13.04
C ILE A 407 -27.08 1.76 14.51
N ASN A 408 -26.03 2.11 15.26
CA ASN A 408 -26.13 2.45 16.68
C ASN A 408 -25.82 3.93 16.99
N VAL A 409 -25.56 4.73 15.96
CA VAL A 409 -25.16 6.14 16.06
C VAL A 409 -25.99 7.01 15.12
N ALA A 410 -26.01 8.32 15.37
CA ALA A 410 -26.63 9.34 14.55
C ALA A 410 -25.59 10.31 13.99
N VAL A 411 -25.94 11.02 12.91
CA VAL A 411 -25.10 12.10 12.37
C VAL A 411 -24.90 13.18 13.44
N GLY A 412 -23.66 13.61 13.61
CA GLY A 412 -23.25 14.55 14.66
C GLY A 412 -22.69 13.88 15.92
N ASP A 413 -22.90 12.57 16.11
CA ASP A 413 -22.32 11.85 17.24
C ASP A 413 -20.78 11.92 17.19
N VAL A 414 -20.20 12.27 18.32
CA VAL A 414 -18.75 12.19 18.55
C VAL A 414 -18.44 10.79 19.06
N VAL A 415 -17.54 10.09 18.36
CA VAL A 415 -17.18 8.71 18.68
C VAL A 415 -15.71 8.59 19.05
N THR A 416 -15.41 7.61 19.90
CA THR A 416 -14.05 7.32 20.36
C THR A 416 -13.53 6.00 19.79
N ARG A 417 -12.20 5.84 19.76
CA ARG A 417 -11.57 4.60 19.27
C ARG A 417 -12.11 3.37 20.02
N GLY A 418 -12.56 2.37 19.27
CA GLY A 418 -13.05 1.10 19.82
C GLY A 418 -14.54 1.09 20.20
N GLU A 419 -15.21 2.23 20.15
CA GLU A 419 -16.65 2.35 20.38
C GLU A 419 -17.46 1.57 19.34
N VAL A 420 -18.59 0.97 19.74
CA VAL A 420 -19.43 0.16 18.86
C VAL A 420 -20.46 1.03 18.15
N ILE A 421 -20.29 1.23 16.84
CA ILE A 421 -21.15 2.09 16.02
C ILE A 421 -22.26 1.35 15.27
N GLY A 422 -22.16 0.03 15.21
CA GLY A 422 -23.13 -0.79 14.48
C GLY A 422 -22.83 -2.26 14.56
N ARG A 423 -23.50 -3.03 13.71
CA ARG A 423 -23.33 -4.49 13.64
C ARG A 423 -23.23 -4.95 12.20
N VAL A 424 -22.33 -5.90 11.96
CA VAL A 424 -22.17 -6.56 10.66
C VAL A 424 -23.50 -7.12 10.17
N GLY A 425 -23.76 -7.07 8.87
CA GLY A 425 -24.99 -7.61 8.28
C GLY A 425 -24.79 -8.06 6.84
N ASN A 426 -25.89 -8.04 6.09
CA ASN A 426 -25.96 -8.42 4.68
C ASN A 426 -27.00 -7.56 3.94
N THR A 427 -27.14 -6.28 4.30
CA THR A 427 -28.13 -5.37 3.69
C THR A 427 -27.60 -4.74 2.40
N GLY A 428 -28.48 -4.39 1.47
CA GLY A 428 -28.10 -3.79 0.18
C GLY A 428 -27.56 -4.84 -0.81
N LEU A 429 -26.70 -4.39 -1.72
CA LEU A 429 -26.02 -5.23 -2.72
C LEU A 429 -24.87 -6.01 -2.05
N SER A 430 -25.22 -7.13 -1.42
CA SER A 430 -24.28 -8.03 -0.76
C SER A 430 -24.69 -9.49 -0.97
N THR A 431 -23.73 -10.35 -1.29
CA THR A 431 -23.96 -11.79 -1.54
C THR A 431 -23.91 -12.65 -0.27
N GLY A 432 -23.38 -12.13 0.83
CA GLY A 432 -23.29 -12.83 2.11
C GLY A 432 -22.83 -11.92 3.24
N SER A 433 -23.00 -12.36 4.49
CA SER A 433 -22.70 -11.53 5.67
C SER A 433 -21.21 -11.17 5.76
N HIS A 434 -20.91 -9.86 5.68
CA HIS A 434 -19.56 -9.30 5.80
C HIS A 434 -19.62 -7.82 6.18
N LEU A 435 -18.49 -7.27 6.63
CA LEU A 435 -18.29 -5.82 6.74
C LEU A 435 -17.47 -5.35 5.55
N HIS A 436 -18.01 -4.48 4.71
CA HIS A 436 -17.20 -3.66 3.80
C HIS A 436 -16.75 -2.42 4.57
N TRP A 437 -15.44 -2.27 4.73
CA TRP A 437 -14.79 -1.12 5.37
C TRP A 437 -14.00 -0.33 4.34
N GLN A 438 -14.27 0.97 4.22
CA GLN A 438 -13.65 1.84 3.23
C GLN A 438 -12.99 3.03 3.90
N THR A 439 -11.87 3.48 3.33
CA THR A 439 -11.12 4.66 3.77
C THR A 439 -10.95 5.61 2.60
N TRP A 440 -11.17 6.90 2.85
CA TRP A 440 -10.86 7.96 1.92
C TRP A 440 -9.87 8.91 2.55
N VAL A 441 -8.96 9.40 1.72
CA VAL A 441 -8.12 10.54 2.03
C VAL A 441 -8.44 11.61 1.03
N ASN A 442 -8.90 12.74 1.55
CA ASN A 442 -9.27 13.86 0.74
C ASN A 442 -10.29 13.49 -0.37
N GLY A 443 -11.24 12.61 -0.05
CA GLY A 443 -12.24 12.11 -1.00
C GLY A 443 -11.74 11.10 -2.03
N THR A 444 -10.45 10.73 -2.00
CA THR A 444 -9.90 9.65 -2.83
C THR A 444 -9.90 8.34 -2.04
N PRO A 445 -10.54 7.26 -2.54
CA PRO A 445 -10.46 5.96 -1.89
C PRO A 445 -9.01 5.45 -1.82
N VAL A 446 -8.58 5.05 -0.63
CA VAL A 446 -7.24 4.50 -0.38
C VAL A 446 -7.34 3.20 0.40
N ASN A 447 -6.26 2.41 0.36
CA ASN A 447 -6.15 1.13 1.03
C ASN A 447 -6.25 1.31 2.56
N PRO A 448 -7.31 0.80 3.21
CA PRO A 448 -7.46 0.93 4.66
C PRO A 448 -6.34 0.23 5.45
N LEU A 449 -5.65 -0.77 4.86
CA LEU A 449 -4.54 -1.46 5.53
C LEU A 449 -3.35 -0.55 5.80
N GLN A 450 -3.10 0.44 4.93
CA GLN A 450 -2.01 1.38 5.19
C GLN A 450 -2.25 2.13 6.51
N TRP A 451 -3.52 2.45 6.82
CA TRP A 451 -3.87 3.27 7.97
C TRP A 451 -3.91 2.51 9.30
N VAL A 452 -3.95 1.18 9.29
CA VAL A 452 -3.76 0.35 10.51
C VAL A 452 -2.28 0.06 10.78
N GLU A 453 -1.38 0.71 10.05
CA GLU A 453 0.07 0.64 10.22
C GLU A 453 0.66 2.00 10.60
N ALA A 454 1.86 1.99 11.17
CA ALA A 454 2.65 3.20 11.43
C ALA A 454 3.46 3.61 10.19
N PHE A 455 2.79 3.88 9.07
CA PHE A 455 3.47 4.15 7.79
C PHE A 455 4.13 5.54 7.70
N TYR A 456 3.81 6.43 8.64
CA TYR A 456 4.42 7.75 8.76
C TYR A 456 4.43 8.20 10.24
N PRO A 457 5.51 8.80 10.74
CA PRO A 457 5.64 9.19 12.15
C PRO A 457 4.95 10.54 12.43
N PHE A 458 3.62 10.59 12.35
CA PHE A 458 2.91 11.82 12.68
C PHE A 458 3.15 12.22 14.14
N PRO A 459 3.33 13.52 14.44
CA PRO A 459 3.36 14.02 15.82
C PRO A 459 2.09 13.62 16.58
N ILE A 460 2.14 13.64 17.91
CA ILE A 460 0.94 13.48 18.73
C ILE A 460 0.01 14.69 18.46
N PRO A 461 -1.31 14.49 18.29
CA PRO A 461 -2.25 15.59 18.13
C PRO A 461 -2.13 16.60 19.28
N LEU A 462 -2.11 17.90 18.97
CA LEU A 462 -2.01 18.95 19.99
C LEU A 462 -3.22 18.97 20.95
N VAL A 463 -4.33 18.34 20.56
CA VAL A 463 -5.53 18.18 21.38
C VAL A 463 -5.74 16.68 21.62
N PRO A 464 -5.91 16.21 22.88
CA PRO A 464 -6.17 14.81 23.15
C PRO A 464 -7.46 14.34 22.45
N PRO A 465 -7.57 13.06 22.07
CA PRO A 465 -8.74 12.54 21.35
C PRO A 465 -9.97 12.45 22.28
N ALA A 466 -10.65 13.58 22.50
CA ALA A 466 -12.08 13.69 22.79
C ALA A 466 -12.51 15.17 22.76
N PRO A 467 -13.55 15.54 21.99
CA PRO A 467 -14.47 16.56 22.43
C PRO A 467 -15.17 16.02 23.68
N VAL A 468 -14.88 16.62 24.85
CA VAL A 468 -15.72 16.41 26.03
C VAL A 468 -17.09 16.95 25.68
N ALA A 469 -18.14 16.13 25.82
CA ALA A 469 -19.50 16.61 25.73
C ALA A 469 -19.68 17.67 26.82
N GLU A 470 -19.75 18.95 26.43
CA GLU A 470 -20.31 19.96 27.33
C GLU A 470 -21.76 19.53 27.58
N GLN A 471 -22.00 19.01 28.79
CA GLN A 471 -23.33 18.89 29.35
C GLN A 471 -23.94 20.29 29.30
N TYR A 472 -24.82 20.51 28.33
CA TYR A 472 -25.81 21.57 28.43
C TYR A 472 -26.71 21.22 29.61
N ASP A 473 -26.41 21.87 30.73
CA ASP A 473 -27.26 21.94 31.91
C ASP A 473 -28.59 22.59 31.48
N HIS A 474 -29.64 21.78 31.36
CA HIS A 474 -31.00 22.28 31.25
C HIS A 474 -31.44 22.76 32.63
N GLY A 475 -31.01 23.96 32.98
CA GLY A 475 -31.68 24.78 33.99
C GLY A 475 -33.03 25.22 33.46
N HIS A 476 -34.10 24.54 33.88
CA HIS A 476 -35.45 25.07 33.85
C HIS A 476 -35.97 25.17 35.29
N GLU A 477 -36.02 26.41 35.77
CA GLU A 477 -37.02 26.89 36.75
C GLU A 477 -38.44 26.84 36.16
#